data_AF-A0A091TW08-F1
#
_entry.id   AF-A0A091TW08-F1
#
_cell.length_a   1.000
_cell.length_b   1.000
_cell.length_c   1.000
_cell.angle_alpha   90.00
_cell.angle_beta   90.00
_cell.angle_gamma   90.00
#
_symmetry.space_group_name_H-M   'P 1'
#
loop_
_entity.id
_entity.type
_entity.pdbx_description
1 polymer ?
#
loop_
_entity_poly.entity_id
_entity_poly.type
_entity_poly.pdbx_seq_one_letter_code
_entity_poly.pdbx_strand_id
1 'polypeptide(L)'
;SSLAYSALEISMHLKKDSDPETGKYYPVEWIIIDPEGFTENGEWEIIHRPARKNIHPENPPESSEHQDITFYLIIKRKPLFYVINIVTPCILIAFMAILVFYLPADSGEKMTLVISVLLAQSVFLLLISQRLPATSHAIPLIGKYLLFIMLLVTAVVVICVVVLNFHFRTPSTHIMSDWVKEVSRVLGWGGSHPAESPAGAPCIRRCSSAGYIAKAEEYFSIKSRSELMFEKQSERHGLASRITPARLAPPGVDVSEEQFYEHIKPVVDGANFIVKHMREKNSYNEEKDNWNRVARTLDRLCLFLVTPTLVVGTLWIFLMGIYNHPPPLPFAGDPYDYREENKRFI
;
A
#
# COMPACT_ATOMS: atom_id res chain seq x y z
N SER A 1 30.31 -3.97 -53.40
CA SER A 1 29.00 -3.46 -52.95
C SER A 1 28.06 -3.42 -54.13
N SER A 2 26.93 -4.12 -54.05
CA SER A 2 25.94 -4.25 -55.14
C SER A 2 25.16 -2.98 -55.45
N LEU A 3 25.37 -1.89 -54.70
CA LEU A 3 24.73 -0.59 -54.96
C LEU A 3 25.01 -0.04 -56.38
N ALA A 4 26.02 -0.59 -57.07
CA ALA A 4 26.39 -0.22 -58.43
C ALA A 4 25.74 -1.10 -59.53
N TYR A 5 25.11 -2.23 -59.17
CA TYR A 5 24.59 -3.20 -60.14
C TYR A 5 23.10 -3.50 -59.92
N SER A 6 22.35 -3.63 -61.00
CA SER A 6 20.91 -3.91 -61.00
C SER A 6 20.62 -5.42 -60.85
N ALA A 7 19.38 -5.77 -60.49
CA ALA A 7 18.90 -7.15 -60.48
C ALA A 7 18.90 -7.83 -61.86
N LEU A 8 19.02 -7.07 -62.95
CA LEU A 8 19.22 -7.59 -64.31
C LEU A 8 20.66 -8.03 -64.58
N GLU A 9 21.63 -7.44 -63.87
CA GLU A 9 23.06 -7.69 -64.09
C GLU A 9 23.60 -8.77 -63.16
N ILE A 10 23.15 -8.74 -61.90
CA ILE A 10 23.56 -9.68 -60.87
C ILE A 10 22.35 -10.30 -60.18
N SER A 11 22.44 -11.56 -59.79
CA SER A 11 21.44 -12.22 -58.95
C SER A 11 22.04 -12.57 -57.59
N MET A 12 21.43 -12.04 -56.53
CA MET A 12 21.88 -12.35 -55.17
C MET A 12 21.30 -13.68 -54.71
N HIS A 13 22.13 -14.55 -54.13
CA HIS A 13 21.69 -15.83 -53.56
C HIS A 13 22.36 -16.07 -52.22
N LEU A 14 21.65 -16.77 -51.33
CA LEU A 14 22.22 -17.29 -50.09
C LEU A 14 23.27 -18.37 -50.40
N LYS A 15 24.25 -18.51 -49.52
CA LYS A 15 25.26 -19.57 -49.60
C LYS A 15 24.54 -20.92 -49.66
N LYS A 16 24.93 -21.80 -50.58
CA LYS A 16 24.50 -23.19 -50.59
C LYS A 16 25.59 -24.05 -49.98
N ASP A 17 25.19 -24.97 -49.12
CA ASP A 17 26.09 -25.98 -48.56
C ASP A 17 25.59 -27.38 -48.94
N SER A 18 26.49 -28.35 -48.92
CA SER A 18 26.16 -29.76 -49.18
C SER A 18 26.19 -30.53 -47.88
N ASP A 19 25.14 -31.29 -47.61
CA ASP A 19 25.10 -32.12 -46.41
C ASP A 19 25.99 -33.37 -46.62
N PRO A 20 26.99 -33.60 -45.76
CA PRO A 20 27.98 -34.67 -45.98
C PRO A 20 27.38 -36.08 -45.91
N GLU A 21 26.25 -36.26 -45.22
CA GLU A 21 25.58 -37.56 -45.09
C GLU A 21 24.63 -37.86 -46.25
N THR A 22 23.87 -36.85 -46.71
CA THR A 22 22.82 -37.06 -47.73
C THR A 22 23.23 -36.63 -49.14
N GLY A 23 24.33 -35.86 -49.28
CA GLY A 23 24.79 -35.31 -50.55
C GLY A 23 23.85 -34.27 -51.18
N LYS A 24 22.79 -33.87 -50.47
CA LYS A 24 21.81 -32.88 -50.93
C LYS A 24 22.28 -31.47 -50.63
N TYR A 25 21.98 -30.55 -51.53
CA TYR A 25 22.28 -29.14 -51.35
C TYR A 25 21.17 -28.45 -50.56
N TYR A 26 21.54 -27.56 -49.65
CA TYR A 26 20.61 -26.72 -48.90
C TYR A 26 21.12 -25.26 -48.89
N PRO A 27 20.22 -24.27 -48.91
CA PRO A 27 20.59 -22.88 -48.69
C PRO A 27 20.83 -22.65 -47.19
N VAL A 28 21.86 -21.89 -46.87
CA VAL A 28 22.14 -21.44 -45.51
C VAL A 28 21.27 -20.22 -45.25
N GLU A 29 20.09 -20.47 -44.70
CA GLU A 29 19.08 -19.46 -44.37
C GLU A 29 19.21 -18.97 -42.92
N TRP A 30 20.42 -19.00 -42.37
CA TRP A 30 20.73 -18.53 -41.02
C TRP A 30 22.10 -17.85 -40.94
N ILE A 31 22.29 -17.05 -39.90
CA ILE A 31 23.59 -16.44 -39.60
C ILE A 31 24.49 -17.51 -38.96
N ILE A 32 25.63 -17.79 -39.58
CA ILE A 32 26.64 -18.72 -39.04
C ILE A 32 27.33 -18.02 -37.85
N ILE A 33 27.36 -18.70 -36.71
CA ILE A 33 28.04 -18.25 -35.49
C ILE A 33 28.89 -19.43 -35.04
N ASP A 34 30.19 -19.19 -34.91
CA ASP A 34 31.13 -20.18 -34.41
C ASP A 34 30.96 -20.35 -32.89
N PRO A 35 30.62 -21.54 -32.38
CA PRO A 35 30.39 -21.75 -30.95
C PRO A 35 31.66 -21.54 -30.10
N GLU A 36 32.86 -21.74 -30.65
CA GLU A 36 34.11 -21.57 -29.90
C GLU A 36 34.64 -20.13 -29.94
N GLY A 37 34.42 -19.44 -31.07
CA GLY A 37 34.84 -18.05 -31.27
C GLY A 37 33.83 -16.99 -30.83
N PHE A 38 32.59 -17.37 -30.51
CA PHE A 38 31.54 -16.43 -30.15
C PHE A 38 31.45 -16.14 -28.67
N THR A 39 31.73 -14.90 -28.30
CA THR A 39 31.49 -14.40 -26.94
C THR A 39 30.06 -13.91 -26.81
N GLU A 40 29.25 -14.61 -26.02
CA GLU A 40 27.87 -14.19 -25.75
C GLU A 40 27.80 -12.82 -25.06
N ASN A 41 26.78 -12.04 -25.39
CA ASN A 41 26.53 -10.77 -24.73
C ASN A 41 25.88 -11.00 -23.35
N GLY A 42 26.34 -10.26 -22.34
CA GLY A 42 25.79 -10.30 -20.98
C GLY A 42 24.37 -9.74 -20.89
N GLU A 43 23.97 -8.85 -21.81
CA GLU A 43 22.64 -8.22 -21.79
C GLU A 43 21.64 -8.82 -22.77
N TRP A 44 22.12 -9.49 -23.83
CA TRP A 44 21.29 -9.92 -24.95
C TRP A 44 21.55 -11.37 -25.28
N GLU A 45 20.46 -12.11 -25.45
CA GLU A 45 20.44 -13.50 -25.88
C GLU A 45 19.92 -13.55 -27.32
N ILE A 46 20.61 -14.26 -28.21
CA ILE A 46 20.15 -14.46 -29.59
C ILE A 46 19.15 -15.62 -29.58
N ILE A 47 17.91 -15.36 -30.01
CA ILE A 47 16.85 -16.36 -30.05
C ILE A 47 16.74 -16.94 -31.46
N HIS A 48 16.53 -16.07 -32.45
CA HIS A 48 16.41 -16.47 -33.85
C HIS A 48 17.38 -15.66 -34.70
N ARG A 49 17.94 -16.31 -35.71
CA ARG A 49 18.97 -15.74 -36.59
C ARG A 49 18.76 -16.04 -38.08
N PRO A 50 17.55 -15.82 -38.64
CA PRO A 50 17.26 -16.21 -40.01
C PRO A 50 17.90 -15.25 -41.03
N ALA A 51 18.18 -15.80 -42.20
CA ALA A 51 18.63 -15.07 -43.38
C ALA A 51 17.69 -15.38 -44.53
N ARG A 52 17.19 -14.34 -45.20
CA ARG A 52 16.31 -14.52 -46.37
C ARG A 52 16.68 -13.56 -47.50
N LYS A 53 16.47 -14.02 -48.72
CA LYS A 53 16.45 -13.16 -49.90
C LYS A 53 15.07 -12.53 -49.99
N ASN A 54 15.01 -11.22 -49.92
CA ASN A 54 13.81 -10.45 -50.20
C ASN A 54 13.86 -9.95 -51.64
N ILE A 55 12.69 -9.95 -52.29
CA ILE A 55 12.50 -9.37 -53.61
C ILE A 55 11.35 -8.41 -53.47
N HIS A 56 11.57 -7.14 -53.80
CA HIS A 56 10.58 -6.08 -53.70
C HIS A 56 9.95 -5.87 -55.07
N PRO A 57 8.77 -6.47 -55.35
CA PRO A 57 8.12 -6.35 -56.67
C PRO A 57 7.62 -4.94 -56.96
N GLU A 58 7.53 -4.09 -55.95
CA GLU A 58 7.15 -2.67 -56.06
C GLU A 58 8.23 -1.84 -56.75
N ASN A 59 9.49 -2.25 -56.62
CA ASN A 59 10.62 -1.58 -57.25
C ASN A 59 10.89 -2.18 -58.63
N PRO A 60 11.13 -1.36 -59.67
CA PRO A 60 11.51 -1.86 -60.98
C PRO A 60 12.82 -2.66 -60.89
N PRO A 61 13.00 -3.70 -61.72
CA PRO A 61 14.20 -4.55 -61.68
C PRO A 61 15.50 -3.80 -62.00
N GLU A 62 15.40 -2.63 -62.64
CA GLU A 62 16.52 -1.70 -62.89
C GLU A 62 17.03 -1.01 -61.61
N SER A 63 16.21 -0.94 -60.55
CA SER A 63 16.63 -0.42 -59.25
C SER A 63 17.54 -1.40 -58.53
N SER A 64 18.59 -0.87 -57.88
CA SER A 64 19.47 -1.65 -56.99
C SER A 64 18.75 -2.12 -55.72
N GLU A 65 17.55 -1.60 -55.42
CA GLU A 65 16.70 -1.97 -54.29
C GLU A 65 15.65 -3.04 -54.63
N HIS A 66 15.71 -3.65 -55.82
CA HIS A 66 14.77 -4.70 -56.21
C HIS A 66 15.01 -6.03 -55.47
N GLN A 67 16.26 -6.33 -55.12
CA GLN A 67 16.64 -7.54 -54.39
C GLN A 67 17.61 -7.20 -53.26
N ASP A 68 17.44 -7.87 -52.13
CA ASP A 68 18.35 -7.77 -51.00
C ASP A 68 18.42 -9.10 -50.24
N ILE A 69 19.54 -9.32 -49.57
CA ILE A 69 19.71 -10.40 -48.62
C ILE A 69 19.70 -9.76 -47.23
N THR A 70 18.62 -9.97 -46.48
CA THR A 70 18.51 -9.46 -45.12
C THR A 70 18.84 -10.58 -44.13
N PHE A 71 19.74 -10.27 -43.20
CA PHE A 71 20.02 -11.08 -42.03
C PHE A 71 19.25 -10.49 -40.85
N TYR A 72 18.31 -11.25 -40.29
CA TYR A 72 17.57 -10.83 -39.11
C TYR A 72 18.21 -11.45 -37.88
N LEU A 73 18.33 -10.65 -36.83
CA LEU A 73 18.85 -11.08 -35.54
C LEU A 73 17.82 -10.72 -34.49
N ILE A 74 17.05 -11.72 -34.07
CA ILE A 74 15.98 -11.57 -33.08
C ILE A 74 16.60 -11.87 -31.73
N ILE A 75 16.84 -10.79 -30.97
CA ILE A 75 17.47 -10.83 -29.66
C ILE A 75 16.46 -10.58 -28.55
N LYS A 76 16.62 -11.32 -27.46
CA LYS A 76 15.89 -11.15 -26.22
C LYS A 76 16.81 -10.51 -25.18
N ARG A 77 16.30 -9.50 -24.48
CA ARG A 77 17.04 -8.85 -23.39
C ARG A 77 17.01 -9.73 -22.14
N LYS A 78 18.15 -9.90 -21.47
CA LYS A 78 18.26 -10.51 -20.13
C LYS A 78 17.87 -9.45 -19.07
N PRO A 79 16.71 -9.57 -18.39
CA PRO A 79 16.19 -8.49 -17.54
C PRO A 79 16.84 -8.41 -16.15
N LEU A 80 17.77 -9.32 -15.82
CA LEU A 80 18.32 -9.50 -14.45
C LEU A 80 18.85 -8.19 -13.84
N PHE A 81 19.58 -7.40 -14.61
CA PHE A 81 20.11 -6.11 -14.15
C PHE A 81 19.01 -5.13 -13.73
N TYR A 82 17.91 -5.07 -14.48
CA TYR A 82 16.76 -4.22 -14.18
C TYR A 82 15.95 -4.77 -13.00
N VAL A 83 15.80 -6.09 -12.89
CA VAL A 83 15.15 -6.72 -11.73
C VAL A 83 15.89 -6.35 -10.44
N ILE A 84 17.21 -6.50 -10.42
CA ILE A 84 18.00 -6.20 -9.22
C ILE A 84 17.95 -4.70 -8.88
N ASN A 85 18.15 -3.82 -9.87
CA ASN A 85 18.33 -2.38 -9.61
C ASN A 85 17.04 -1.55 -9.59
N ILE A 86 15.91 -2.07 -10.10
CA ILE A 86 14.63 -1.36 -10.12
C ILE A 86 13.57 -2.10 -9.29
N VAL A 87 13.47 -3.42 -9.42
CA VAL A 87 12.42 -4.19 -8.73
C VAL A 87 12.76 -4.40 -7.25
N THR A 88 13.99 -4.76 -6.91
CA THR A 88 14.43 -4.89 -5.49
C THR A 88 14.14 -3.65 -4.65
N PRO A 89 14.54 -2.42 -5.06
CA PRO A 89 14.22 -1.25 -4.25
C PRO A 89 12.72 -0.96 -4.18
N CYS A 90 11.93 -1.27 -5.21
CA CYS A 90 10.47 -1.16 -5.13
C CYS A 90 9.87 -2.10 -4.07
N ILE A 91 10.38 -3.33 -3.95
CA ILE A 91 9.97 -4.29 -2.92
C ILE A 91 10.36 -3.77 -1.53
N LEU A 92 11.56 -3.19 -1.38
CA LEU A 92 12.00 -2.60 -0.11
C LEU A 92 11.13 -1.39 0.29
N ILE A 93 10.79 -0.52 -0.66
CA ILE A 93 9.88 0.61 -0.40
C ILE A 93 8.48 0.10 -0.02
N ALA A 94 7.97 -0.94 -0.70
CA ALA A 94 6.69 -1.56 -0.36
C ALA A 94 6.69 -2.11 1.07
N PHE A 95 7.78 -2.76 1.48
CA PHE A 95 7.96 -3.25 2.85
C PHE A 95 8.01 -2.10 3.87
N MET A 96 8.77 -1.04 3.57
CA MET A 96 8.84 0.15 4.42
C MET A 96 7.48 0.84 4.57
N ALA A 97 6.69 0.91 3.48
CA ALA A 97 5.34 1.46 3.52
C ALA A 97 4.42 0.64 4.45
N ILE A 98 4.51 -0.69 4.45
CA ILE A 98 3.72 -1.53 5.37
C ILE A 98 4.15 -1.32 6.83
N LEU A 99 5.46 -1.22 7.09
CA LEU A 99 5.99 -0.97 8.45
C LEU A 99 5.52 0.37 9.03
N VAL A 100 5.40 1.43 8.20
CA VAL A 100 4.88 2.74 8.61
C VAL A 100 3.49 2.63 9.24
N PHE A 101 2.60 1.81 8.66
CA PHE A 101 1.23 1.63 9.16
C PHE A 101 1.14 0.64 10.32
N TYR A 102 2.12 -0.24 10.46
CA TYR A 102 2.20 -1.16 11.59
C TYR A 102 2.61 -0.45 12.89
N LEU A 103 3.37 0.65 12.79
CA LEU A 103 3.80 1.41 13.96
C LEU A 103 2.66 2.31 14.48
N PRO A 104 2.23 2.16 15.75
CA PRO A 104 1.21 3.02 16.34
C PRO A 104 1.73 4.47 16.49
N ALA A 105 0.85 5.45 16.25
CA ALA A 105 1.18 6.88 16.27
C ALA A 105 1.53 7.46 17.65
N ASP A 106 1.48 6.63 18.70
CA ASP A 106 1.86 7.04 20.06
C ASP A 106 3.37 7.31 20.19
N SER A 107 4.19 6.78 19.26
CA SER A 107 5.61 7.11 19.13
C SER A 107 5.82 8.31 18.19
N GLY A 108 6.39 9.40 18.69
CA GLY A 108 6.76 10.57 17.90
C GLY A 108 7.72 10.28 16.74
N GLU A 109 8.40 9.13 16.75
CA GLU A 109 9.29 8.66 15.67
C GLU A 109 8.56 8.27 14.38
N LYS A 110 7.25 7.97 14.45
CA LYS A 110 6.44 7.58 13.27
C LYS A 110 6.48 8.65 12.19
N MET A 111 6.42 9.93 12.58
CA MET A 111 6.41 11.05 11.64
C MET A 111 7.71 11.17 10.86
N THR A 112 8.84 11.05 11.56
CA THR A 112 10.15 11.06 10.94
C THR A 112 10.30 9.90 9.97
N LEU A 113 9.83 8.70 10.34
CA LEU A 113 9.87 7.51 9.48
C LEU A 113 9.03 7.70 8.21
N VAL A 114 7.80 8.22 8.32
CA VAL A 114 6.92 8.51 7.16
C VAL A 114 7.60 9.51 6.20
N ILE A 115 8.18 10.58 6.73
CA ILE A 115 8.85 11.62 5.93
C ILE A 115 10.10 11.04 5.24
N SER A 116 10.94 10.28 5.95
CA SER A 116 12.11 9.62 5.38
C SER A 116 11.75 8.64 4.25
N VAL A 117 10.67 7.86 4.42
CA VAL A 117 10.18 6.94 3.39
C VAL A 117 9.66 7.70 2.16
N LEU A 118 8.91 8.79 2.35
CA LEU A 118 8.44 9.65 1.26
C LEU A 118 9.58 10.27 0.45
N LEU A 119 10.63 10.74 1.12
CA LEU A 119 11.82 11.28 0.46
C LEU A 119 12.56 10.20 -0.34
N ALA A 120 12.80 9.04 0.28
CA ALA A 120 13.43 7.91 -0.41
C ALA A 120 12.63 7.48 -1.64
N GLN A 121 11.30 7.38 -1.52
CA GLN A 121 10.41 7.04 -2.63
C GLN A 121 10.46 8.07 -3.77
N SER A 122 10.54 9.36 -3.44
CA SER A 122 10.67 10.43 -4.43
C SER A 122 11.99 10.35 -5.19
N VAL A 123 13.10 10.05 -4.51
CA VAL A 123 14.40 9.83 -5.15
C VAL A 123 14.37 8.60 -6.05
N PHE A 124 13.73 7.51 -5.64
CA PHE A 124 13.57 6.33 -6.48
C PHE A 124 12.74 6.59 -7.74
N LEU A 125 11.67 7.38 -7.64
CA LEU A 125 10.89 7.81 -8.81
C LEU A 125 11.76 8.63 -9.78
N LEU A 126 12.59 9.53 -9.25
CA LEU A 126 13.52 10.33 -10.06
C LEU A 126 14.57 9.44 -10.76
N LEU A 127 15.15 8.47 -10.06
CA LEU A 127 16.11 7.52 -10.64
C LEU A 127 15.47 6.70 -11.77
N ILE A 128 14.23 6.25 -11.60
CA ILE A 128 13.49 5.55 -12.65
C ILE A 128 13.29 6.49 -13.84
N SER A 129 12.80 7.71 -13.62
CA SER A 129 12.59 8.70 -14.69
C SER A 129 13.86 9.02 -15.48
N GLN A 130 15.05 8.99 -14.85
CA GLN A 130 16.33 9.26 -15.50
C GLN A 130 16.86 8.08 -16.32
N ARG A 131 16.49 6.84 -15.96
CA ARG A 131 16.85 5.63 -16.72
C ARG A 131 15.89 5.36 -17.89
N LEU A 132 14.80 6.11 -17.98
CA LEU A 132 13.80 6.01 -19.03
C LEU A 132 14.00 7.11 -20.06
N PRO A 133 14.13 6.79 -21.37
CA PRO A 133 14.17 7.80 -22.40
C PRO A 133 12.79 8.47 -22.51
N ALA A 134 12.71 9.78 -22.23
CA ALA A 134 11.51 10.58 -22.44
C ALA A 134 11.23 10.69 -23.95
N THR A 135 10.44 9.77 -24.49
CA THR A 135 10.11 9.71 -25.92
C THR A 135 8.59 9.77 -26.12
N SER A 136 8.13 10.76 -26.87
CA SER A 136 6.70 11.08 -27.09
C SER A 136 6.10 10.47 -28.37
N HIS A 137 6.92 9.90 -29.27
CA HIS A 137 6.48 9.52 -30.62
C HIS A 137 5.93 8.10 -30.76
N ALA A 138 6.22 7.21 -29.84
CA ALA A 138 5.55 5.92 -29.71
C ALA A 138 5.88 5.38 -28.33
N ILE A 139 4.87 5.01 -27.53
CA ILE A 139 5.10 4.33 -26.25
C ILE A 139 5.64 2.93 -26.62
N PRO A 140 6.94 2.65 -26.44
CA PRO A 140 7.48 1.34 -26.79
C PRO A 140 6.80 0.30 -25.89
N LEU A 141 6.84 -0.98 -26.24
CA LEU A 141 6.27 -2.02 -25.37
C LEU A 141 6.82 -1.91 -23.93
N ILE A 142 8.11 -1.61 -23.80
CA ILE A 142 8.78 -1.29 -22.52
C ILE A 142 8.15 -0.06 -21.84
N GLY A 143 7.80 0.98 -22.61
CA GLY A 143 7.16 2.20 -22.13
C GLY A 143 5.74 1.97 -21.61
N LYS A 144 4.98 1.00 -22.15
CA LYS A 144 3.66 0.64 -21.59
C LYS A 144 3.81 0.01 -20.21
N TYR A 145 4.79 -0.88 -20.04
CA TYR A 145 5.09 -1.47 -18.74
C TYR A 145 5.60 -0.43 -17.73
N LEU A 146 6.48 0.46 -18.17
CA LEU A 146 7.06 1.49 -17.33
C LEU A 146 6.08 2.61 -17.00
N LEU A 147 5.13 2.92 -17.87
CA LEU A 147 4.02 3.84 -17.61
C LEU A 147 3.10 3.27 -16.52
N PHE A 148 2.79 1.97 -16.58
CA PHE A 148 2.03 1.32 -15.52
C PHE A 148 2.77 1.34 -14.17
N ILE A 149 4.09 1.06 -14.18
CA ILE A 149 4.93 1.14 -12.97
C ILE A 149 4.97 2.57 -12.42
N MET A 150 5.16 3.58 -13.29
CA MET A 150 5.12 4.99 -12.91
C MET A 150 3.79 5.35 -12.26
N LEU A 151 2.66 4.97 -12.89
CA LEU A 151 1.32 5.22 -12.35
C LEU A 151 1.15 4.57 -10.98
N LEU A 152 1.60 3.33 -10.82
CA LEU A 152 1.53 2.62 -9.54
C LEU A 152 2.38 3.28 -8.46
N VAL A 153 3.63 3.62 -8.77
CA VAL A 153 4.52 4.31 -7.82
C VAL A 153 3.93 5.67 -7.45
N THR A 154 3.38 6.43 -8.41
CA THR A 154 2.69 7.70 -8.14
C THR A 154 1.46 7.51 -7.26
N ALA A 155 0.64 6.47 -7.49
CA ALA A 155 -0.50 6.16 -6.62
C ALA A 155 -0.06 5.87 -5.19
N VAL A 156 1.03 5.11 -4.99
CA VAL A 156 1.62 4.87 -3.67
C VAL A 156 2.10 6.18 -3.04
N VAL A 157 2.79 7.06 -3.80
CA VAL A 157 3.21 8.39 -3.29
C VAL A 157 2.01 9.21 -2.83
N VAL A 158 0.94 9.27 -3.63
CA VAL A 158 -0.28 10.02 -3.29
C VAL A 158 -0.90 9.48 -2.00
N ILE A 159 -0.99 8.15 -1.85
CA ILE A 159 -1.51 7.55 -0.62
C ILE A 159 -0.63 7.89 0.58
N CYS A 160 0.70 7.82 0.44
CA CYS A 160 1.64 8.21 1.50
C CYS A 160 1.52 9.70 1.87
N VAL A 161 1.30 10.59 0.90
CA VAL A 161 1.06 12.03 1.14
C VAL A 161 -0.29 12.26 1.82
N VAL A 162 -1.34 11.55 1.42
CA VAL A 162 -2.66 11.62 2.08
C VAL A 162 -2.54 11.16 3.53
N VAL A 163 -1.80 10.08 3.78
CA VAL A 163 -1.49 9.58 5.13
C VAL A 163 -0.73 10.61 5.94
N LEU A 164 0.32 11.20 5.37
CA LEU A 164 1.07 12.27 6.02
C LEU A 164 0.17 13.48 6.32
N ASN A 165 -0.71 13.85 5.38
CA ASN A 165 -1.65 14.95 5.53
C ASN A 165 -2.64 14.70 6.67
N PHE A 166 -3.22 13.51 6.74
CA PHE A 166 -4.10 13.12 7.84
C PHE A 166 -3.38 13.03 9.19
N HIS A 167 -2.14 12.54 9.19
CA HIS A 167 -1.33 12.47 10.41
C HIS A 167 -1.00 13.87 10.94
N PHE A 168 -0.66 14.84 10.09
CA PHE A 168 -0.53 16.24 10.52
C PHE A 168 -1.88 16.89 10.89
N ARG A 169 -3.01 16.34 10.43
CA ARG A 169 -4.37 16.82 10.75
C ARG A 169 -4.98 16.28 12.06
N THR A 170 -4.24 15.51 12.86
CA THR A 170 -4.77 14.93 14.11
C THR A 170 -3.69 15.11 15.19
N PRO A 171 -3.91 15.69 16.40
CA PRO A 171 -5.11 15.66 17.27
C PRO A 171 -5.49 16.98 18.00
N SER A 172 -4.89 18.15 17.71
CA SER A 172 -4.97 19.33 18.62
C SER A 172 -5.72 20.55 18.10
N THR A 173 -6.20 20.57 16.86
CA THR A 173 -6.68 21.82 16.22
C THR A 173 -8.04 21.77 15.53
N HIS A 174 -8.67 20.60 15.37
CA HIS A 174 -9.90 20.48 14.59
C HIS A 174 -10.98 19.69 15.33
N ILE A 175 -12.23 20.12 15.24
CA ILE A 175 -13.39 19.45 15.82
C ILE A 175 -13.73 18.22 14.96
N MET A 176 -14.01 17.07 15.58
CA MET A 176 -14.30 15.84 14.85
C MET A 176 -15.64 15.95 14.12
N SER A 177 -15.60 16.01 12.78
CA SER A 177 -16.80 16.02 11.94
C SER A 177 -17.57 14.72 12.06
N ASP A 178 -18.90 14.78 12.08
CA ASP A 178 -19.78 13.63 12.32
C ASP A 178 -19.66 12.55 11.23
N TRP A 179 -19.24 12.93 10.02
CA TRP A 179 -18.93 11.99 8.95
C TRP A 179 -17.76 11.06 9.28
N VAL A 180 -16.74 11.53 10.02
CA VAL A 180 -15.59 10.69 10.42
C VAL A 180 -16.01 9.66 11.46
N LYS A 181 -16.91 10.04 12.38
CA LYS A 181 -17.53 9.13 13.34
C LYS A 181 -18.37 8.08 12.62
N GLU A 182 -19.15 8.49 11.61
CA GLU A 182 -19.98 7.60 10.83
C GLU A 182 -19.13 6.64 9.98
N VAL A 183 -18.03 7.09 9.37
CA VAL A 183 -17.10 6.21 8.67
C VAL A 183 -16.46 5.20 9.62
N SER A 184 -16.05 5.60 10.84
CA SER A 184 -15.52 4.64 11.83
C SER A 184 -16.56 3.59 12.27
N ARG A 185 -17.84 3.97 12.25
CA ARG A 185 -18.99 3.13 12.60
C ARG A 185 -19.36 2.18 11.47
N VAL A 186 -19.39 2.67 10.22
CA VAL A 186 -19.69 1.91 8.99
C VAL A 186 -18.57 0.90 8.67
N LEU A 187 -17.31 1.24 8.92
CA LEU A 187 -16.18 0.31 8.73
C LEU A 187 -16.15 -0.83 9.77
N GLY A 188 -17.09 -0.85 10.73
CA GLY A 188 -17.33 -1.99 11.62
C GLY A 188 -16.27 -2.26 12.70
N TRP A 189 -15.40 -1.29 13.00
CA TRP A 189 -14.32 -1.44 13.98
C TRP A 189 -14.41 -0.53 15.20
N GLY A 190 -15.47 0.27 15.30
CA GLY A 190 -15.90 0.81 16.59
C GLY A 190 -16.44 -0.33 17.44
N GLY A 191 -15.66 -0.81 18.41
CA GLY A 191 -16.17 -1.66 19.49
C GLY A 191 -17.50 -1.08 19.98
N SER A 192 -18.51 -1.94 20.04
CA SER A 192 -19.90 -1.63 20.37
C SER A 192 -19.95 -0.62 21.52
N HIS A 193 -20.25 0.65 21.20
CA HIS A 193 -20.80 1.54 22.19
C HIS A 193 -22.20 1.00 22.50
N PRO A 194 -22.53 0.67 23.76
CA PRO A 194 -23.93 0.57 24.13
C PRO A 194 -24.48 1.97 23.91
N ALA A 195 -25.31 2.11 22.87
CA ALA A 195 -26.15 3.29 22.74
C ALA A 195 -26.94 3.42 24.05
N GLU A 196 -26.81 4.56 24.74
CA GLU A 196 -27.80 4.95 25.72
C GLU A 196 -29.14 5.03 24.97
N SER A 197 -29.96 4.00 25.15
CA SER A 197 -31.31 3.99 24.63
C SER A 197 -32.17 4.86 25.54
N PRO A 198 -33.01 5.76 25.00
CA PRO A 198 -33.98 6.49 25.80
C PRO A 198 -34.95 5.48 26.42
N ALA A 199 -35.31 5.75 27.67
CA ALA A 199 -36.11 4.91 28.53
C ALA A 199 -37.33 4.25 27.84
N GLY A 200 -37.45 2.93 27.97
CA GLY A 200 -38.73 2.23 27.81
C GLY A 200 -38.67 0.84 27.16
N ALA A 201 -38.53 -0.19 28.00
CA ALA A 201 -39.05 -1.57 27.87
C ALA A 201 -37.98 -2.68 28.05
N PRO A 202 -38.23 -3.70 28.91
CA PRO A 202 -37.24 -4.72 29.24
C PRO A 202 -37.32 -5.92 28.28
N CYS A 203 -36.27 -6.12 27.48
CA CYS A 203 -36.01 -7.41 26.85
C CYS A 203 -34.94 -8.15 27.64
N ILE A 204 -35.36 -9.15 28.42
CA ILE A 204 -34.47 -10.09 29.12
C ILE A 204 -33.74 -10.90 28.05
N ARG A 205 -32.50 -10.51 27.74
CA ARG A 205 -31.54 -11.33 27.00
C ARG A 205 -30.30 -11.50 27.88
N ARG A 206 -29.99 -12.75 28.16
CA ARG A 206 -28.95 -13.24 29.07
C ARG A 206 -27.58 -12.71 28.62
N CYS A 207 -27.15 -11.58 29.17
CA CYS A 207 -25.83 -10.99 28.95
C CYS A 207 -24.86 -11.44 30.05
N SER A 208 -23.62 -11.69 29.66
CA SER A 208 -22.51 -12.07 30.53
C SER A 208 -22.29 -11.05 31.65
N SER A 209 -21.95 -11.57 32.83
CA SER A 209 -21.78 -10.84 34.10
C SER A 209 -20.68 -9.75 34.09
N ALA A 210 -19.92 -9.62 33.01
CA ALA A 210 -18.76 -8.73 32.92
C ALA A 210 -19.11 -7.24 33.06
N GLY A 211 -20.26 -6.79 32.54
CA GLY A 211 -20.66 -5.38 32.61
C GLY A 211 -20.98 -4.93 34.04
N TYR A 212 -21.62 -5.79 34.83
CA TYR A 212 -21.89 -5.52 36.24
C TYR A 212 -20.62 -5.59 37.09
N ILE A 213 -19.67 -6.47 36.73
CA ILE A 213 -18.37 -6.57 37.40
C ILE A 213 -17.53 -5.31 37.18
N ALA A 214 -17.46 -4.78 35.96
CA ALA A 214 -16.74 -3.54 35.67
C ALA A 214 -17.35 -2.32 36.40
N LYS A 215 -18.69 -2.22 36.41
CA LYS A 215 -19.39 -1.16 37.15
C LYS A 215 -19.20 -1.28 38.66
N ALA A 216 -19.12 -2.51 39.18
CA ALA A 216 -18.85 -2.76 40.60
C ALA A 216 -17.40 -2.41 40.95
N GLU A 217 -16.41 -2.75 40.11
CA GLU A 217 -14.99 -2.39 40.32
C GLU A 217 -14.78 -0.87 40.31
N GLU A 218 -15.47 -0.15 39.44
CA GLU A 218 -15.47 1.32 39.45
C GLU A 218 -16.09 1.87 40.76
N TYR A 219 -17.17 1.25 41.24
CA TYR A 219 -17.78 1.61 42.52
C TYR A 219 -16.88 1.31 43.73
N PHE A 220 -16.09 0.22 43.67
CA PHE A 220 -15.13 -0.16 44.72
C PHE A 220 -13.84 0.66 44.71
N SER A 221 -13.45 1.24 43.57
CA SER A 221 -12.26 2.09 43.49
C SER A 221 -12.54 3.53 43.95
N ILE A 222 -13.76 4.01 43.74
CA ILE A 222 -14.20 5.36 44.13
C ILE A 222 -14.58 5.43 45.61
N LYS A 223 -15.17 4.37 46.17
CA LYS A 223 -15.64 4.35 47.57
C LYS A 223 -14.59 3.75 48.51
N SER A 224 -14.21 4.48 49.56
CA SER A 224 -13.17 4.01 50.48
C SER A 224 -13.59 2.72 51.22
N ARG A 225 -12.66 1.78 51.39
CA ARG A 225 -12.93 0.45 51.99
C ARG A 225 -13.54 0.54 53.40
N SER A 226 -13.23 1.59 54.14
CA SER A 226 -13.81 1.91 55.45
C SER A 226 -15.30 2.25 55.39
N GLU A 227 -15.74 2.95 54.36
CA GLU A 227 -17.14 3.38 54.19
C GLU A 227 -18.06 2.19 53.89
N LEU A 228 -17.58 1.24 53.08
CA LEU A 228 -18.29 0.00 52.77
C LEU A 228 -18.44 -0.93 53.99
N MET A 229 -17.44 -0.97 54.87
CA MET A 229 -17.51 -1.71 56.13
C MET A 229 -18.50 -1.04 57.10
N PHE A 230 -18.51 0.28 57.16
CA PHE A 230 -19.39 1.07 58.03
C PHE A 230 -20.85 0.93 57.63
N GLU A 231 -21.17 0.90 56.34
CA GLU A 231 -22.53 0.75 55.84
C GLU A 231 -23.09 -0.65 56.09
N LYS A 232 -22.24 -1.69 55.99
CA LYS A 232 -22.63 -3.06 56.32
C LYS A 232 -22.77 -3.30 57.83
N GLN A 233 -22.07 -2.52 58.66
CA GLN A 233 -22.20 -2.55 60.12
C GLN A 233 -23.32 -1.65 60.66
N SER A 234 -23.64 -0.53 59.99
CA SER A 234 -24.69 0.41 60.43
C SER A 234 -26.08 -0.22 60.37
N GLU A 235 -26.34 -1.08 59.36
CA GLU A 235 -27.57 -1.87 59.27
C GLU A 235 -27.71 -2.88 60.43
N ARG A 236 -26.61 -3.51 60.85
CA ARG A 236 -26.63 -4.53 61.91
C ARG A 236 -26.69 -3.93 63.32
N HIS A 237 -26.25 -2.68 63.49
CA HIS A 237 -26.28 -1.96 64.77
C HIS A 237 -27.44 -0.96 64.90
N GLY A 238 -28.43 -0.98 64.00
CA GLY A 238 -29.63 -0.15 64.14
C GLY A 238 -29.37 1.35 64.02
N LEU A 239 -28.28 1.74 63.35
CA LEU A 239 -27.94 3.14 63.05
C LEU A 239 -28.67 3.65 61.78
N ALA A 240 -29.74 2.97 61.37
CA ALA A 240 -30.65 3.52 60.38
C ALA A 240 -31.15 4.88 60.88
N SER A 241 -31.04 5.90 60.02
CA SER A 241 -31.47 7.27 60.30
C SER A 241 -32.90 7.26 60.82
N ARG A 242 -33.04 7.34 62.15
CA ARG A 242 -34.31 7.62 62.79
C ARG A 242 -34.52 9.10 62.57
N ILE A 243 -35.61 9.48 61.91
CA ILE A 243 -36.02 10.88 61.77
C ILE A 243 -36.17 11.44 63.18
N THR A 244 -35.17 12.19 63.63
CA THR A 244 -35.21 12.91 64.89
C THR A 244 -36.24 14.03 64.72
N PRO A 245 -37.30 14.11 65.54
CA PRO A 245 -38.18 15.28 65.50
C PRO A 245 -37.33 16.51 65.85
N ALA A 246 -37.47 17.55 65.04
CA ALA A 246 -36.72 18.79 65.17
C ALA A 246 -36.79 19.32 66.61
N ARG A 247 -35.62 19.51 67.22
CA ARG A 247 -35.49 20.22 68.49
C ARG A 247 -35.85 21.68 68.24
N LEU A 248 -36.88 22.18 68.92
CA LEU A 248 -37.28 23.58 68.89
C LEU A 248 -36.06 24.44 69.29
N ALA A 249 -35.58 25.28 68.36
CA ALA A 249 -34.45 26.16 68.60
C ALA A 249 -34.80 27.23 69.66
N PRO A 250 -33.88 27.57 70.58
CA PRO A 250 -34.07 28.73 71.45
C PRO A 250 -34.03 30.02 70.62
N PRO A 251 -34.74 31.09 71.02
CA PRO A 251 -34.76 32.33 70.26
C PRO A 251 -33.41 33.05 70.42
N GLY A 252 -32.58 33.01 69.37
CA GLY A 252 -31.27 33.66 69.31
C GLY A 252 -30.17 32.95 68.49
N VAL A 253 -30.51 32.03 67.58
CA VAL A 253 -29.54 31.14 66.88
C VAL A 253 -29.18 31.58 65.45
N ASP A 254 -29.79 32.66 64.93
CA ASP A 254 -29.53 33.10 63.54
C ASP A 254 -28.05 33.45 63.29
N VAL A 255 -27.32 33.92 64.31
CA VAL A 255 -25.91 34.36 64.17
C VAL A 255 -24.91 33.18 64.12
N SER A 256 -25.19 32.05 64.78
CA SER A 256 -24.26 30.89 64.80
C SER A 256 -24.43 29.97 63.59
N GLU A 257 -25.64 29.84 63.05
CA GLU A 257 -25.86 29.07 61.81
C GLU A 257 -25.27 29.80 60.60
N GLU A 258 -25.34 31.13 60.55
CA GLU A 258 -24.70 31.94 59.51
C GLU A 258 -23.16 31.81 59.54
N GLN A 259 -22.53 31.87 60.72
CA GLN A 259 -21.08 31.67 60.86
C GLN A 259 -20.62 30.27 60.42
N PHE A 260 -21.39 29.24 60.75
CA PHE A 260 -21.10 27.86 60.35
C PHE A 260 -21.27 27.67 58.83
N TYR A 261 -22.29 28.30 58.24
CA TYR A 261 -22.51 28.32 56.81
C TYR A 261 -21.39 29.04 56.05
N GLU A 262 -20.89 30.16 56.56
CA GLU A 262 -19.73 30.86 55.99
C GLU A 262 -18.44 30.03 56.04
N HIS A 263 -18.24 29.22 57.09
CA HIS A 263 -17.09 28.32 57.19
C HIS A 263 -17.18 27.10 56.26
N ILE A 264 -18.39 26.59 55.99
CA ILE A 264 -18.60 25.40 55.15
C ILE A 264 -18.65 25.73 53.66
N LYS A 265 -19.15 26.91 53.30
CA LYS A 265 -19.24 27.39 51.92
C LYS A 265 -17.94 27.23 51.11
N PRO A 266 -16.75 27.66 51.57
CA PRO A 266 -15.50 27.50 50.80
C PRO A 266 -15.09 26.02 50.64
N VAL A 267 -15.45 25.14 51.58
CA VAL A 267 -15.18 23.70 51.50
C VAL A 267 -16.08 23.05 50.45
N VAL A 268 -17.36 23.42 50.43
CA VAL A 268 -18.33 22.96 49.42
C VAL A 268 -17.96 23.50 48.03
N ASP A 269 -17.55 24.76 47.94
CA ASP A 269 -17.08 25.37 46.69
C ASP A 269 -15.79 24.70 46.18
N GLY A 270 -14.86 24.37 47.09
CA GLY A 270 -13.67 23.59 46.76
C GLY A 270 -14.00 22.17 46.28
N ALA A 271 -14.94 21.49 46.93
CA ALA A 271 -15.41 20.17 46.50
C ALA A 271 -16.10 20.23 45.13
N ASN A 272 -16.96 21.23 44.91
CA ASN A 272 -17.61 21.48 43.61
C ASN A 272 -16.59 21.80 42.51
N PHE A 273 -15.54 22.55 42.83
CA PHE A 273 -14.44 22.81 41.90
C PHE A 273 -13.69 21.52 41.54
N ILE A 274 -13.37 20.68 42.52
CA ILE A 274 -12.71 19.38 42.28
C ILE A 274 -13.59 18.48 41.42
N VAL A 275 -14.88 18.36 41.74
CA VAL A 275 -15.84 17.55 40.96
C VAL A 275 -15.96 18.09 39.53
N LYS A 276 -16.04 19.42 39.36
CA LYS A 276 -16.10 20.06 38.05
C LYS A 276 -14.82 19.81 37.25
N HIS A 277 -13.66 20.02 37.85
CA HIS A 277 -12.36 19.76 37.23
C HIS A 277 -12.16 18.28 36.89
N MET A 278 -12.62 17.36 37.75
CA MET A 278 -12.56 15.92 37.49
C MET A 278 -13.49 15.53 36.34
N ARG A 279 -14.68 16.12 36.24
CA ARG A 279 -15.60 15.93 35.12
C ARG A 279 -15.02 16.47 33.81
N GLU A 280 -14.45 17.68 33.81
CA GLU A 280 -13.81 18.30 32.64
C GLU A 280 -12.59 17.48 32.17
N LYS A 281 -11.78 17.01 33.11
CA LYS A 281 -10.64 16.12 32.82
C LYS A 281 -11.12 14.77 32.26
N ASN A 282 -12.22 14.23 32.78
CA ASN A 282 -12.79 12.99 32.26
C ASN A 282 -13.34 13.17 30.84
N SER A 283 -14.10 14.24 30.57
CA SER A 283 -14.59 14.55 29.22
C SER A 283 -13.44 14.76 28.22
N TYR A 284 -12.35 15.42 28.65
CA TYR A 284 -11.16 15.59 27.83
C TYR A 284 -10.46 14.26 27.52
N ASN A 285 -10.35 13.37 28.52
CA ASN A 285 -9.77 12.05 28.31
C ASN A 285 -10.63 11.18 27.38
N GLU A 286 -11.96 11.25 27.49
CA GLU A 286 -12.88 10.55 26.58
C GLU A 286 -12.74 11.05 25.14
N GLU A 287 -12.62 12.36 24.93
CA GLU A 287 -12.35 12.92 23.61
C GLU A 287 -10.99 12.46 23.05
N LYS A 288 -9.94 12.49 23.87
CA LYS A 288 -8.61 11.99 23.49
C LYS A 288 -8.65 10.51 23.11
N ASP A 289 -9.38 9.69 23.86
CA ASP A 289 -9.54 8.27 23.58
C ASP A 289 -10.32 8.03 22.28
N ASN A 290 -11.33 8.86 21.99
CA ASN A 290 -12.06 8.82 20.73
C ASN A 290 -11.15 9.18 19.55
N TRP A 291 -10.31 10.22 19.67
CA TRP A 291 -9.30 10.56 18.67
C TRP A 291 -8.28 9.45 18.46
N ASN A 292 -7.80 8.82 19.53
CA ASN A 292 -6.88 7.69 19.46
C ASN A 292 -7.50 6.46 18.79
N ARG A 293 -8.81 6.22 18.98
CA ARG A 293 -9.54 5.18 18.24
C ARG A 293 -9.65 5.50 16.76
N VAL A 294 -9.94 6.76 16.41
CA VAL A 294 -10.03 7.19 15.01
C VAL A 294 -8.68 7.09 14.33
N ALA A 295 -7.59 7.50 14.98
CA ALA A 295 -6.23 7.35 14.47
C ALA A 295 -5.87 5.89 14.20
N ARG A 296 -6.17 4.98 15.14
CA ARG A 296 -5.99 3.53 14.93
C ARG A 296 -6.84 2.96 13.80
N THR A 297 -8.05 3.46 13.62
CA THR A 297 -8.95 3.04 12.53
C THR A 297 -8.41 3.51 11.18
N LEU A 298 -7.92 4.74 11.11
CA LEU A 298 -7.31 5.31 9.92
C LEU A 298 -6.05 4.54 9.51
N ASP A 299 -5.15 4.26 10.44
CA ASP A 299 -3.94 3.48 10.17
C ASP A 299 -4.27 2.11 9.53
N ARG A 300 -5.29 1.42 10.06
CA ARG A 300 -5.72 0.13 9.51
C ARG A 300 -6.44 0.25 8.17
N LEU A 301 -7.22 1.31 7.96
CA LEU A 301 -7.84 1.59 6.65
C LEU A 301 -6.75 1.86 5.61
N CYS A 302 -5.73 2.63 5.96
CA CYS A 302 -4.58 2.88 5.09
C CYS A 302 -3.80 1.59 4.80
N LEU A 303 -3.60 0.71 5.78
CA LEU A 303 -3.03 -0.62 5.54
C LEU A 303 -3.89 -1.40 4.54
N PHE A 304 -5.22 -1.42 4.72
CA PHE A 304 -6.14 -2.11 3.81
C PHE A 304 -6.18 -1.52 2.40
N LEU A 305 -5.79 -0.26 2.20
CA LEU A 305 -5.67 0.35 0.86
C LEU A 305 -4.28 0.14 0.24
N VAL A 306 -3.23 0.32 1.03
CA VAL A 306 -1.83 0.26 0.58
C VAL A 306 -1.42 -1.18 0.26
N THR A 307 -1.74 -2.14 1.13
CA THR A 307 -1.35 -3.54 0.95
C THR A 307 -1.87 -4.15 -0.36
N PRO A 308 -3.17 -4.09 -0.72
CA PRO A 308 -3.62 -4.65 -1.98
C PRO A 308 -3.08 -3.89 -3.19
N THR A 309 -2.90 -2.57 -3.11
CA THR A 309 -2.30 -1.78 -4.20
C THR A 309 -0.87 -2.25 -4.50
N LEU A 310 -0.08 -2.52 -3.45
CA LEU A 310 1.27 -3.06 -3.59
C LEU A 310 1.29 -4.50 -4.10
N VAL A 311 0.39 -5.36 -3.60
CA VAL A 311 0.32 -6.77 -4.02
C VAL A 311 -0.15 -6.91 -5.46
N VAL A 312 -1.24 -6.23 -5.84
CA VAL A 312 -1.74 -6.23 -7.22
C VAL A 312 -0.69 -5.62 -8.16
N GLY A 313 -0.01 -4.56 -7.71
CA GLY A 313 1.06 -3.93 -8.47
C GLY A 313 2.24 -4.84 -8.77
N THR A 314 2.76 -5.50 -7.74
CA THR A 314 3.88 -6.44 -7.89
C THR A 314 3.49 -7.62 -8.77
N LEU A 315 2.33 -8.22 -8.53
CA LEU A 315 1.82 -9.33 -9.36
C LEU A 315 1.67 -8.92 -10.83
N TRP A 316 1.10 -7.75 -11.11
CA TRP A 316 0.93 -7.27 -12.47
C TRP A 316 2.26 -7.10 -13.21
N ILE A 317 3.28 -6.54 -12.54
CA ILE A 317 4.61 -6.33 -13.13
C ILE A 317 5.26 -7.67 -13.48
N PHE A 318 5.25 -8.64 -12.56
CA PHE A 318 5.82 -9.96 -12.81
C PHE A 318 5.06 -10.72 -13.89
N LEU A 319 3.73 -10.68 -13.87
CA LEU A 319 2.88 -11.36 -14.84
C LEU A 319 3.13 -10.85 -16.26
N MET A 320 3.14 -9.52 -16.43
CA MET A 320 3.44 -8.90 -17.72
C MET A 320 4.85 -9.18 -18.21
N GLY A 321 5.84 -9.25 -17.30
CA GLY A 321 7.21 -9.64 -17.64
C GLY A 321 7.30 -11.08 -18.13
N ILE A 322 6.58 -12.01 -17.49
CA ILE A 322 6.58 -13.44 -17.85
C ILE A 322 5.87 -13.67 -19.19
N TYR A 323 4.77 -12.98 -19.47
CA TYR A 323 4.06 -13.19 -20.75
C TYR A 323 4.77 -12.59 -21.97
N ASN A 324 5.79 -11.76 -21.79
CA ASN A 324 6.51 -11.12 -22.89
C ASN A 324 7.65 -11.99 -23.44
N HIS A 325 7.29 -13.12 -24.04
CA HIS A 325 8.22 -13.98 -24.76
C HIS A 325 8.27 -13.61 -26.25
N PRO A 326 9.46 -13.74 -26.89
CA PRO A 326 9.56 -13.61 -28.35
C PRO A 326 8.70 -14.69 -29.02
N PRO A 327 8.18 -14.44 -30.24
CA PRO A 327 7.41 -15.44 -30.96
C PRO A 327 8.26 -16.71 -31.18
N PRO A 328 7.62 -17.90 -31.17
CA PRO A 328 8.34 -19.16 -31.34
C PRO A 328 8.95 -19.29 -32.74
N LEU A 329 8.37 -18.62 -33.74
CA LEU A 329 8.86 -18.59 -35.11
C LEU A 329 9.32 -17.16 -35.46
N PRO A 330 10.37 -17.02 -36.29
CA PRO A 330 10.90 -15.71 -36.65
C PRO A 330 9.97 -14.89 -37.55
N PHE A 331 9.20 -15.55 -38.42
CA PHE A 331 8.29 -14.89 -39.36
C PHE A 331 6.86 -15.38 -39.18
N ALA A 332 5.91 -14.45 -39.11
CA ALA A 332 4.50 -14.78 -39.02
C ALA A 332 4.02 -15.39 -40.35
N GLY A 333 3.46 -16.59 -40.30
CA GLY A 333 2.90 -17.30 -41.48
C GLY A 333 3.87 -18.25 -42.18
N ASP A 334 5.16 -18.27 -41.81
CA ASP A 334 6.11 -19.28 -42.26
C ASP A 334 6.24 -20.38 -41.19
N PRO A 335 5.98 -21.66 -41.51
CA PRO A 335 6.15 -22.76 -40.55
C PRO A 335 7.64 -23.08 -40.28
N TYR A 336 8.58 -22.47 -40.99
CA TYR A 336 9.99 -22.79 -40.89
C TYR A 336 10.71 -22.01 -39.79
N ASP A 337 11.56 -22.72 -39.04
CA ASP A 337 12.27 -22.19 -37.85
C ASP A 337 13.65 -21.58 -38.20
N TYR A 338 14.13 -21.76 -39.43
CA TYR A 338 15.42 -21.21 -39.90
C TYR A 338 16.62 -21.57 -39.00
N ARG A 339 16.58 -22.76 -38.40
CA ARG A 339 17.64 -23.31 -37.56
C ARG A 339 18.49 -24.30 -38.35
N GLU A 340 19.76 -24.39 -37.99
CA GLU A 340 20.73 -25.30 -38.60
C GLU A 340 20.34 -26.78 -38.49
N GLU A 341 19.58 -27.14 -37.44
CA GLU A 341 19.07 -28.49 -37.20
C GLU A 341 17.99 -28.90 -38.22
N ASN A 342 17.19 -27.95 -38.69
CA ASN A 342 16.05 -28.19 -39.58
C ASN A 342 16.34 -27.65 -40.97
N LYS A 343 17.25 -28.29 -41.70
CA LYS A 343 17.69 -27.83 -43.03
C LYS A 343 16.62 -28.08 -44.10
N ARG A 344 16.35 -27.07 -44.93
CA ARG A 344 15.52 -27.21 -46.14
C ARG A 344 16.38 -27.67 -47.32
N PHE A 345 16.33 -28.96 -47.62
CA PHE A 345 17.00 -29.52 -48.80
C PHE A 345 16.30 -29.06 -50.09
N ILE A 346 17.11 -28.74 -51.12
CA ILE A 346 16.66 -28.37 -52.47
C ILE A 346 16.68 -29.60 -53.38
#